data_AF-A0A8X6KWS8-F1
#
_entry.id   AF-A0A8X6KWS8-F1
#
_cell.length_a   1.000
_cell.length_b   1.000
_cell.length_c   1.000
_cell.angle_alpha   90.00
_cell.angle_beta   90.00
_cell.angle_gamma   90.00
#
_symmetry.space_group_name_H-M   'P 1'
#
loop_
_entity.id
_entity.type
_entity.pdbx_description
1 polymer ?
#
loop_
_entity_poly.entity_id
_entity_poly.type
_entity_poly.pdbx_seq_one_letter_code
_entity_poly.pdbx_strand_id
1 'polypeptide(L)' 'MMADGIRQTITALRTVVDLYIEGKVIPTEFLVLPETKGNKTLLGLDFLNAAGIVLDVQGEKWHFSENPRK' A
#
# COMPACT_ATOMS: atom_id res chain seq x y z
N MET A 1 9.14 4.44 -5.02
CA MET A 1 10.37 5.19 -5.34
C MET A 1 11.49 4.56 -4.52
N MET A 2 12.47 3.92 -5.17
CA MET A 2 13.66 3.42 -4.47
C MET A 2 14.53 4.65 -4.13
N ALA A 3 14.70 4.92 -2.84
CA ALA A 3 15.29 6.16 -2.34
C ALA A 3 16.81 6.02 -2.11
N ASP A 4 17.50 5.29 -2.99
CA ASP A 4 18.97 5.19 -3.02
C ASP A 4 19.60 6.15 -4.04
N GLY A 5 18.78 6.84 -4.84
CA GLY A 5 19.25 7.75 -5.89
C GLY A 5 19.78 7.06 -7.14
N ILE A 6 19.73 5.72 -7.19
CA ILE A 6 20.11 4.94 -8.36
C ILE A 6 18.91 4.89 -9.31
N ARG A 7 19.09 5.44 -10.51
CA ARG A 7 18.06 5.38 -11.55
C ARG A 7 18.20 4.05 -12.30
N GLN A 8 17.26 3.15 -12.05
CA GLN A 8 17.11 1.93 -12.82
C GLN A 8 15.78 1.96 -13.55
N THR A 9 15.80 1.63 -14.85
CA THR A 9 14.58 1.37 -15.61
C THR A 9 14.20 -0.09 -15.40
N ILE A 10 13.01 -0.34 -14.87
CA ILE A 10 12.49 -1.68 -14.59
C ILE A 10 11.14 -1.81 -15.29
N THR A 11 10.88 -2.96 -15.91
CA THR A 11 9.55 -3.27 -16.43
C THR A 11 8.63 -3.64 -15.28
N ALA A 12 7.56 -2.87 -15.08
CA ALA A 12 6.52 -3.17 -14.10
C ALA A 12 5.33 -3.85 -14.77
N LEU A 13 4.75 -4.84 -14.09
CA LEU A 13 3.46 -5.42 -14.45
C LEU A 13 2.37 -4.75 -13.63
N ARG A 14 1.15 -4.65 -14.17
CA ARG A 14 0.00 -4.05 -13.48
C ARG A 14 -1.07 -5.10 -13.28
N THR A 15 -1.63 -5.17 -12.08
CA THR A 15 -2.76 -6.06 -11.77
C THR A 15 -3.64 -5.45 -10.70
N VAL A 16 -4.90 -5.86 -10.65
CA VAL A 16 -5.80 -5.54 -9.53
C VAL A 16 -5.86 -6.76 -8.62
N VAL A 17 -5.77 -6.54 -7.31
CA VAL A 17 -5.84 -7.58 -6.28
C VAL A 17 -6.81 -7.13 -5.20
N ASP A 18 -7.70 -8.03 -4.79
CA ASP A 18 -8.59 -7.80 -3.66
C ASP A 18 -7.81 -7.96 -2.35
N LEU A 19 -7.61 -6.86 -1.63
CA LEU A 19 -6.99 -6.87 -0.31
C LEU A 19 -8.05 -7.04 0.78
N TYR A 20 -7.83 -8.02 1.65
CA TYR A 20 -8.70 -8.32 2.78
C TYR A 20 -8.09 -7.74 4.06
N ILE A 21 -8.70 -6.72 4.63
CA ILE A 21 -8.20 -6.01 5.82
C ILE A 21 -9.35 -5.83 6.81
N GLU A 22 -9.21 -6.42 8.00
CA GLU A 22 -10.22 -6.35 9.09
C GLU A 22 -11.68 -6.53 8.61
N GLY A 23 -11.92 -7.46 7.68
CA GLY A 23 -13.25 -7.76 7.16
C GLY A 23 -13.73 -6.86 6.00
N LYS A 24 -12.91 -5.92 5.55
CA LYS A 24 -13.15 -5.15 4.31
C LYS A 24 -12.39 -5.76 3.14
N VAL A 25 -12.99 -5.68 1.95
CA VAL A 25 -12.37 -6.04 0.68
C VAL A 25 -12.12 -4.76 -0.11
N ILE A 26 -10.87 -4.48 -0.44
CA ILE A 26 -10.45 -3.27 -1.15
C ILE A 26 -9.73 -3.68 -2.43
N PRO A 27 -10.40 -3.62 -3.60
CA PRO A 27 -9.75 -3.85 -4.88
C PRO A 27 -8.65 -2.81 -5.07
N THR A 28 -7.40 -3.27 -5.11
CA THR A 28 -6.22 -2.41 -5.13
C THR A 28 -5.37 -2.73 -6.33
N GLU A 29 -4.98 -1.70 -7.05
CA GLU A 29 -4.06 -1.83 -8.15
C GLU A 29 -2.62 -1.92 -7.65
N PHE A 30 -1.89 -2.90 -8.16
CA PHE A 30 -0.49 -3.13 -7.84
C PHE A 30 0.40 -3.00 -9.07
N LEU A 31 1.57 -2.39 -8.85
CA LEU A 31 2.72 -2.52 -9.71
C LEU A 31 3.60 -3.65 -9.18
N VAL A 32 3.65 -4.76 -9.92
CA VAL A 32 4.54 -5.88 -9.62
C VAL A 32 5.87 -5.62 -10.29
N LEU A 33 6.95 -5.71 -9.51
CA LEU A 33 8.34 -5.54 -9.97
C LEU A 33 9.03 -6.91 -9.96
N PRO A 34 9.02 -7.68 -11.07
CA PRO A 34 9.42 -9.10 -11.07
C PRO A 34 10.89 -9.31 -10.71
N GLU A 35 11.73 -8.31 -10.99
CA GLU A 35 13.17 -8.36 -10.79
C GLU A 35 13.59 -8.06 -9.35
N THR A 36 12.64 -7.69 -8.47
CA THR A 36 12.95 -7.36 -7.07
C THR A 36 13.06 -8.63 -6.23
N LYS A 37 14.11 -8.71 -5.40
CA LYS A 37 14.30 -9.82 -4.47
C LYS A 37 13.47 -9.58 -3.22
N GLY A 38 12.47 -10.43 -2.99
CA GLY A 38 11.61 -10.42 -1.81
C GLY A 38 10.18 -9.91 -2.10
N ASN A 39 9.22 -10.39 -1.32
CA ASN A 39 7.79 -10.16 -1.56
C ASN A 39 7.26 -8.98 -0.72
N LYS A 40 8.02 -7.89 -0.64
CA LYS A 40 7.60 -6.70 0.12
C LYS A 40 6.59 -5.90 -0.68
N THR A 41 5.40 -5.74 -0.11
CA THR A 41 4.35 -4.88 -0.66
C THR A 41 4.47 -3.48 -0.09
N LEU A 42 4.44 -2.47 -0.95
CA LEU A 42 4.32 -1.06 -0.54
C LEU A 42 2.91 -0.58 -0.88
N LEU A 43 2.20 -0.06 0.12
CA LEU A 43 0.88 0.55 -0.05
C LEU A 43 1.04 2.06 -0.05
N GLY A 44 0.57 2.68 -1.13
CA GLY A 44 0.67 4.13 -1.34
C GLY A 44 -0.46 4.90 -0.67
N LEU A 45 -0.37 6.24 -0.80
CA LEU A 45 -1.42 7.16 -0.33
C LEU A 45 -2.75 6.96 -1.08
N ASP A 46 -2.70 6.50 -2.32
CA ASP A 46 -3.85 6.13 -3.14
C ASP A 46 -4.66 5.00 -2.49
N PHE A 47 -3.97 3.93 -2.08
CA PHE A 47 -4.57 2.84 -1.33
C PHE A 47 -5.14 3.33 0.01
N LEU A 48 -4.35 4.06 0.80
CA LEU A 48 -4.78 4.54 2.12
C LEU A 48 -6.05 5.41 2.02
N ASN A 49 -6.12 6.27 1.02
CA ASN A 49 -7.29 7.10 0.75
C ASN A 49 -8.51 6.26 0.32
N ALA A 50 -8.33 5.31 -0.60
CA ALA A 50 -9.42 4.43 -1.04
C ALA A 50 -9.96 3.53 0.08
N ALA A 51 -9.08 3.07 0.96
CA ALA A 51 -9.40 2.27 2.13
C ALA A 51 -10.03 3.09 3.28
N GLY A 52 -9.95 4.43 3.20
CA GLY A 52 -10.34 5.33 4.28
C GLY A 52 -9.50 5.12 5.55
N ILE A 53 -8.20 4.82 5.40
CA ILE A 53 -7.26 4.62 6.51
C ILE A 53 -6.62 5.94 6.91
N VAL A 54 -6.57 6.18 8.22
CA VAL A 54 -5.85 7.27 8.86
C VAL A 54 -4.61 6.69 9.53
N LEU A 55 -3.46 7.33 9.32
CA LEU A 55 -2.20 7.02 9.99
C LEU A 55 -1.98 8.01 11.14
N ASP A 56 -1.93 7.51 12.37
CA ASP A 56 -1.44 8.23 13.54
C ASP A 56 0.06 7.95 13.68
N VAL A 57 0.87 8.87 13.18
CA VAL A 57 2.34 8.75 13.17
C VAL A 57 2.90 8.84 14.59
N GLN A 58 2.28 9.64 15.47
CA GLN A 58 2.78 9.82 16.84
C GLN A 58 2.45 8.60 17.69
N GLY A 59 1.24 8.06 17.55
CA GLY A 59 0.79 6.87 18.26
C GLY A 59 1.28 5.54 17.66
N GLU A 60 1.98 5.58 16.51
CA GLU A 60 2.42 4.42 15.73
C GLU A 60 1.27 3.45 15.41
N LYS A 61 0.10 4.02 15.08
CA LYS A 61 -1.14 3.28 14.86
C LYS A 61 -1.80 3.70 13.56
N TRP A 62 -2.71 2.87 13.10
CA TRP A 62 -3.61 3.19 12.02
C TRP A 62 -5.03 2.79 12.42
N HIS A 63 -6.01 3.48 11.86
CA HIS A 63 -7.42 3.15 12.03
C HIS A 63 -8.20 3.50 10.77
N PHE A 64 -9.36 2.89 10.58
CA PHE A 64 -10.31 3.39 9.60
C PHE A 64 -10.92 4.71 10.07
N SER A 65 -11.05 5.67 9.18
CA SER A 65 -11.66 6.98 9.40
C SER A 65 -13.08 6.90 9.99
N GLU A 66 -13.83 5.85 9.70
CA GLU A 66 -15.15 5.59 10.29
C GLU A 66 -15.09 5.21 11.79
N ASN A 67 -13.92 4.78 12.28
CA ASN A 67 -13.68 4.31 13.64
C ASN A 67 -12.46 5.00 14.29
N PRO A 68 -12.50 6.31 14.55
CA PRO A 68 -11.36 7.09 15.07
C PRO A 68 -10.98 6.79 16.53
N ARG A 69 -11.67 5.85 17.20
CA ARG A 69 -11.49 5.52 18.62
C ARG A 69 -10.98 4.09 18.89
N LYS A 70 -10.60 3.35 17.84
CA LYS A 70 -9.90 2.07 17.99
C LYS A 70 -8.41 2.30 18.15
#